data_AF-W1P0K3-F1
#
_entry.id   AF-W1P0K3-F1
#
_cell.length_a   1.000
_cell.length_b   1.000
_cell.length_c   1.000
_cell.angle_alpha   90.00
_cell.angle_beta   90.00
_cell.angle_gamma   90.00
#
_symmetry.space_group_name_H-M   'P 1'
#
loop_
_entity.id
_entity.type
_entity.pdbx_description
1 polymer ?
#
loop_
_entity_poly.entity_id
_entity_poly.type
_entity_poly.pdbx_seq_one_letter_code
_entity_poly.pdbx_strand_id
1 'polypeptide(L)' 'MSSIGTAKGLLEIAKFGLYVTIPIILMYNFAYDTKNLQRIMGNRSYVVYPPEGPRPPPPEEIREMARRNSLR' A
#
# COMPACT_ATOMS: atom_id res chain seq x y z
N MET A 1 12.70 50.85 -10.64
CA MET A 1 11.73 49.85 -10.11
C MET A 1 12.47 48.94 -9.13
N SER A 2 11.90 48.66 -7.96
CA SER A 2 12.57 47.91 -6.88
C SER A 2 12.68 46.42 -7.19
N SER A 3 13.86 45.82 -6.96
CA SER A 3 14.17 44.40 -7.20
C SER A 3 13.27 43.43 -6.40
N ILE A 4 12.66 43.89 -5.31
CA ILE A 4 11.69 43.14 -4.50
C ILE A 4 10.44 42.75 -5.30
N GLY A 5 9.98 43.58 -6.24
CA GLY A 5 8.81 43.28 -7.07
C GLY A 5 9.08 42.15 -8.07
N THR A 6 10.26 42.18 -8.70
CA THR A 6 10.69 41.16 -9.68
C THR A 6 10.93 39.81 -9.01
N ALA A 7 11.53 39.79 -7.81
CA ALA A 7 11.75 38.56 -7.04
C ALA A 7 10.44 37.89 -6.60
N LYS A 8 9.44 38.68 -6.19
CA LYS A 8 8.10 38.16 -5.88
C LYS A 8 7.42 37.56 -7.11
N GLY A 9 7.49 38.23 -8.26
CA GLY A 9 6.93 37.70 -9.51
C GLY A 9 7.55 36.37 -9.96
N LEU A 10 8.87 36.24 -9.86
CA LEU A 10 9.58 34.99 -10.19
C LEU A 10 9.18 33.86 -9.23
N LEU A 11 9.03 34.16 -7.94
CA LEU A 11 8.61 33.17 -6.94
C LEU A 11 7.18 32.66 -7.21
N GLU A 12 6.26 33.53 -7.63
CA GLU A 12 4.89 33.11 -7.99
C GLU A 12 4.87 32.19 -9.21
N ILE A 13 5.66 32.50 -10.25
CA ILE A 13 5.77 31.64 -11.45
C ILE A 13 6.40 30.29 -11.08
N ALA A 14 7.43 30.28 -10.24
CA ALA A 14 8.06 29.05 -9.78
C ALA A 14 7.07 28.18 -8.98
N LYS A 15 6.31 28.78 -8.06
CA LYS A 15 5.27 28.09 -7.28
C LYS A 15 4.19 27.52 -8.21
N PHE A 16 3.68 28.31 -9.15
CA PHE A 16 2.69 27.86 -10.13
C PHE A 16 3.22 26.69 -10.95
N GLY A 17 4.44 26.81 -11.48
CA GLY A 17 5.11 25.75 -12.22
C GLY A 17 5.23 24.47 -11.39
N LEU A 18 5.59 24.57 -10.12
CA LEU A 18 5.71 23.42 -9.23
C LEU A 18 4.35 22.77 -8.92
N TYR A 19 3.30 23.57 -8.70
CA TYR A 19 1.94 23.06 -8.48
C TYR A 19 1.35 22.35 -9.70
N VAL A 20 1.75 22.71 -10.91
CA VAL A 20 1.27 22.05 -12.14
C VAL A 20 2.15 20.86 -12.50
N THR A 21 3.46 21.00 -12.41
CA THR A 21 4.40 19.95 -12.84
C THR A 21 4.39 18.74 -11.91
N ILE A 22 4.31 18.93 -10.58
CA ILE A 22 4.29 17.79 -9.64
C ILE A 22 3.11 16.84 -9.91
N PRO A 23 1.84 17.29 -9.95
CA PRO A 23 0.71 16.40 -10.24
C PRO A 23 0.81 15.70 -11.59
N ILE A 24 1.30 16.39 -12.64
CA ILE A 24 1.47 15.79 -13.98
C ILE A 24 2.51 14.66 -13.93
N ILE A 25 3.65 14.91 -13.28
CA ILE A 25 4.72 13.92 -13.14
C ILE A 25 4.20 12.73 -12.33
N LEU A 26 3.49 12.97 -11.23
CA LEU A 26 2.90 11.90 -10.42
C LEU A 26 1.87 11.09 -11.23
N MET A 27 1.00 11.77 -12.00
CA MET A 27 0.03 11.10 -12.87
C MET A 27 0.74 10.18 -13.87
N TYR A 28 1.75 10.69 -14.58
CA TYR A 28 2.46 9.92 -15.60
C TYR A 28 3.26 8.75 -15.03
N ASN A 29 3.96 8.95 -13.91
CA ASN A 29 4.81 7.91 -13.34
C ASN A 29 4.02 6.83 -12.59
N PHE A 30 2.93 7.19 -11.91
CA PHE A 30 2.23 6.26 -11.02
C PHE A 30 0.89 5.78 -11.57
N ALA A 31 0.06 6.67 -12.12
CA ALA A 31 -1.35 6.37 -12.41
C ALA A 31 -1.66 6.12 -13.89
N TYR A 32 -0.80 6.57 -14.81
CA TYR A 32 -0.97 6.41 -16.25
C TYR A 32 -0.84 4.94 -16.70
N ASP A 33 0.09 4.18 -16.11
CA ASP A 33 0.29 2.76 -16.39
C ASP A 33 0.10 1.94 -15.10
N THR A 34 -0.83 1.00 -15.14
CA THR A 34 -1.12 0.09 -14.03
C THR A 34 0.08 -0.79 -13.66
N LYS A 35 1.02 -1.02 -14.59
CA LYS A 35 2.27 -1.74 -14.31
C LYS A 35 3.20 -0.96 -13.39
N ASN A 36 3.24 0.36 -13.51
CA ASN A 36 4.05 1.19 -12.62
C ASN A 36 3.47 1.20 -11.22
N LEU A 37 2.14 1.34 -11.11
CA LEU A 37 1.44 1.25 -9.83
C LEU A 37 1.68 -0.10 -9.14
N GLN A 38 1.56 -1.20 -9.89
CA GLN A 38 1.85 -2.55 -9.40
C GLN A 38 3.32 -2.73 -8.99
N ARG A 39 4.28 -2.16 -9.74
CA ARG A 39 5.70 -2.23 -9.37
C ARG A 39 6.01 -1.50 -8.07
N ILE A 40 5.33 -0.38 -7.82
CA ILE A 40 5.56 0.47 -6.65
C ILE A 40 4.82 -0.05 -5.42
N MET A 41 3.58 -0.51 -5.60
CA MET A 41 2.67 -0.87 -4.50
C MET A 41 2.48 -2.38 -4.33
N GLY A 42 2.82 -3.18 -5.34
CA GLY A 42 2.60 -4.63 -5.35
C GLY A 42 3.46 -5.43 -4.37
N ASN A 43 4.53 -4.83 -3.83
CA ASN A 43 5.34 -5.45 -2.78
C ASN A 43 4.68 -5.40 -1.40
N ARG A 44 3.52 -4.73 -1.26
CA ARG A 44 2.73 -4.67 -0.03
C ARG A 44 1.44 -5.47 -0.22
N SER A 45 1.29 -6.53 0.55
CA SER A 45 0.01 -7.23 0.67
C SER A 45 -0.98 -6.36 1.45
N TYR A 46 -2.09 -5.98 0.82
CA TYR A 46 -3.18 -5.25 1.48
C TYR A 46 -4.00 -6.12 2.43
N VAL A 47 -3.92 -7.44 2.26
CA VAL A 47 -4.55 -8.44 3.10
C VAL A 47 -3.45 -9.33 3.63
N VAL A 48 -3.24 -9.27 4.95
CA VAL A 48 -2.33 -10.19 5.65
C VAL A 48 -3.21 -11.24 6.30
N TYR A 49 -3.20 -12.46 5.76
CA TYR A 49 -3.83 -13.58 6.44
C TYR A 49 -3.04 -13.89 7.72
N PRO A 50 -3.73 -14.19 8.84
CA PRO A 50 -3.05 -14.72 9.99
C PRO A 50 -2.29 -16.01 9.60
N PRO A 51 -1.19 -16.34 10.28
CA PRO A 51 -0.45 -17.57 10.02
C PRO A 51 -1.41 -18.76 9.96
N GLU A 52 -1.24 -19.64 8.97
CA GLU A 52 -2.01 -20.87 8.92
C GLU A 52 -1.84 -21.61 10.25
N GLY A 53 -2.97 -21.93 10.89
CA GLY A 53 -2.96 -22.71 12.12
C GLY A 53 -2.39 -24.11 11.87
N PRO A 54 -2.01 -24.83 12.93
CA PRO A 54 -1.61 -26.22 12.80
C PRO A 54 -2.72 -27.00 12.08
N ARG A 55 -2.33 -27.93 11.20
CA ARG A 55 -3.29 -28.82 10.56
C ARG A 55 -4.09 -29.53 11.65
N PRO A 56 -5.41 -29.70 11.45
CA PRO A 56 -6.23 -30.41 12.42
C PRO A 56 -5.70 -31.85 12.60
N PRO A 57 -5.81 -32.40 13.82
CA PRO A 57 -5.44 -33.79 14.07
C PRO A 57 -6.26 -34.75 13.20
N PRO A 58 -5.71 -35.94 12.88
CA PRO A 58 -6.40 -36.92 12.06
C PRO A 58 -7.73 -37.40 12.70
N PRO A 59 -8.70 -37.86 11.90
CA PRO A 59 -10.01 -38.25 12.40
C PRO A 59 -9.99 -39.33 13.49
N GLU A 60 -9.01 -40.22 13.47
CA GLU A 60 -8.86 -41.27 14.51
C GLU A 60 -8.48 -40.68 15.86
N GLU A 61 -7.54 -39.73 15.90
CA GLU A 61 -7.16 -39.01 17.11
C GLU A 61 -8.32 -38.18 17.65
N ILE A 62 -9.12 -37.55 16.77
CA ILE A 62 -10.35 -36.83 17.16
C ILE A 62 -11.35 -37.79 17.83
N ARG A 63 -11.55 -38.98 17.26
CA ARG A 63 -12.44 -40.00 17.83
C ARG A 63 -11.94 -40.51 19.18
N GLU A 64 -10.63 -40.67 19.34
CA GLU A 64 -10.04 -41.06 20.62
C GLU A 64 -10.17 -39.97 21.68
N MET A 65 -9.90 -38.71 21.32
CA MET A 65 -10.12 -37.56 22.19
C MET A 65 -11.58 -37.44 22.63
N ALA A 66 -12.54 -37.63 21.71
CA ALA A 66 -13.97 -37.65 22.02
C ALA A 66 -14.34 -38.76 23.00
N ARG A 67 -13.85 -39.99 22.78
CA ARG A 67 -14.05 -41.12 23.71
C ARG A 67 -13.45 -40.84 25.08
N ARG A 68 -12.25 -40.26 25.13
CA ARG A 68 -11.57 -39.92 26.40
C ARG A 68 -12.33 -38.85 27.18
N ASN A 69 -12.86 -37.83 26.49
CA ASN A 69 -13.62 -36.75 27.11
C ASN A 69 -15.04 -37.15 27.51
N SER A 70 -15.66 -38.12 26.83
CA SER A 70 -16.97 -38.66 27.23
C SER A 70 -16.92 -39.62 28.43
N LEU A 71 -15.71 -40.06 28.80
CA LEU A 71 -15.45 -40.95 29.94
C LEU A 71 -14.96 -40.19 31.19
N ARG A 72 -14.77 -38.87 31.07
CA ARG A 72 -14.50 -37.94 32.17
C ARG A 72 -15.80 -37.34 32.67
#